data_AF-A0A0C9ZMF8-F1
#
_entry.id   AF-A0A0C9ZMF8-F1
#
_cell.length_a   1.000
_cell.length_b   1.000
_cell.length_c   1.000
_cell.angle_alpha   90.00
_cell.angle_beta   90.00
_cell.angle_gamma   90.00
#
_symmetry.space_group_name_H-M   'P 1'
#
loop_
_entity.id
_entity.type
_entity.pdbx_description
1 polymer ?
#
loop_
_entity_poly.entity_id
_entity_poly.type
_entity_poly.pdbx_seq_one_letter_code
_entity_poly.pdbx_strand_id
1 'polypeptide(L)'
;YWLGSYSTRCMPGTVDGAGAYHCKPDLILVESIHGLNYLPSDSISWMSPKVITKYTGQTWKSSYCLQKTLHTKAYLVLLDQPWRQFVLGLSIVRQQMHVHFYDHSSCSISPLFNIDSNPKAFVAILAAVMFGPHQCIGFDPTLTVRPILPLWTITQNVLPAFILPPGMNANILFTSPTPNQLAGPTPNQTSTPNNPAGPVGVIQVHDMVYEIMEILFLSGRFLGQGTVVYCKRHKGWMYIIKDHWVENPSQERNMMKFLKGMPGVLSLIDH
;
A
#
# COMPACT_ATOMS: atom_id res chain seq x y z
N TYR A 1 0.17 3.92 18.35
CA TYR A 1 0.77 2.62 18.77
C TYR A 1 0.25 1.54 17.84
N TRP A 2 0.89 0.38 17.77
CA TRP A 2 0.49 -0.68 16.83
C TRP A 2 -0.29 -1.77 17.54
N LEU A 3 -1.25 -2.38 16.83
CA LEU A 3 -2.08 -3.46 17.36
C LEU A 3 -1.73 -4.77 16.67
N GLY A 4 -1.42 -5.81 17.45
CA GLY A 4 -1.32 -7.18 16.94
C GLY A 4 -2.72 -7.79 16.84
N SER A 5 -3.07 -8.34 15.68
CA SER A 5 -4.36 -9.02 15.47
C SER A 5 -4.16 -10.34 14.74
N TYR A 6 -4.90 -11.37 15.17
CA TYR A 6 -5.01 -12.63 14.45
C TYR A 6 -6.13 -12.47 13.40
N SER A 7 -5.83 -12.77 12.13
CA SER A 7 -6.88 -12.75 11.11
C SER A 7 -7.44 -14.14 10.94
N THR A 8 -8.76 -14.28 10.96
CA THR A 8 -9.44 -15.51 10.54
C THR A 8 -9.76 -15.52 9.04
N ARG A 9 -9.58 -14.39 8.35
CA ARG A 9 -10.11 -14.13 7.01
C ARG A 9 -9.00 -14.00 5.95
N CYS A 10 -9.36 -14.29 4.70
CA CYS A 10 -8.53 -13.96 3.56
C CYS A 10 -8.63 -12.45 3.28
N MET A 11 -7.49 -11.79 3.13
CA MET A 11 -7.47 -10.37 2.76
C MET A 11 -7.69 -10.26 1.24
N PRO A 12 -8.58 -9.37 0.78
CA PRO A 12 -8.79 -9.15 -0.65
C PRO A 12 -7.54 -8.50 -1.26
N GLY A 13 -7.11 -8.99 -2.42
CA GLY A 13 -6.16 -8.29 -3.27
C GLY A 13 -6.84 -7.18 -4.07
N THR A 14 -6.10 -6.16 -4.46
CA THR A 14 -6.58 -5.16 -5.43
C THR A 14 -6.92 -5.83 -6.76
N VAL A 15 -8.08 -5.47 -7.32
CA VAL A 15 -8.64 -6.08 -8.55
C VAL A 15 -7.71 -5.85 -9.76
N ASP A 16 -6.91 -4.78 -9.73
CA ASP A 16 -6.19 -4.26 -10.89
C ASP A 16 -4.75 -4.79 -11.04
N GLY A 17 -4.17 -5.44 -10.02
CA GLY A 17 -2.73 -5.74 -10.02
C GLY A 17 -2.34 -7.22 -9.90
N ALA A 18 -3.09 -8.01 -9.13
CA ALA A 18 -2.66 -9.36 -8.75
C ALA A 18 -3.69 -10.45 -9.06
N GLY A 19 -4.89 -10.12 -9.54
CA GLY A 19 -6.01 -11.07 -9.47
C GLY A 19 -6.48 -11.29 -8.03
N ALA A 20 -7.64 -11.92 -7.85
CA ALA A 20 -8.26 -12.10 -6.53
C ALA A 20 -7.52 -13.13 -5.66
N TYR A 21 -6.28 -12.84 -5.26
CA TYR A 21 -5.55 -13.68 -4.32
C TYR A 21 -6.09 -13.50 -2.91
N HIS A 22 -7.00 -14.40 -2.54
CA HIS A 22 -7.51 -14.52 -1.19
C HIS A 22 -6.52 -15.28 -0.31
N CYS A 23 -5.55 -14.56 0.27
CA CYS A 23 -4.59 -15.14 1.20
C CYS A 23 -4.88 -14.72 2.65
N LYS A 24 -4.87 -15.68 3.57
CA LYS A 24 -5.08 -15.45 5.01
C LYS A 24 -3.75 -15.20 5.73
N PRO A 25 -3.60 -14.06 6.44
CA PRO A 25 -2.47 -13.89 7.33
C PRO A 25 -2.70 -14.63 8.67
N ASP A 26 -1.65 -15.08 9.34
CA ASP A 26 -1.83 -15.75 10.65
C ASP A 26 -1.90 -14.68 11.73
N LEU A 27 -0.88 -13.83 11.76
CA LEU A 27 -0.79 -12.66 12.61
C LEU A 27 -0.28 -11.48 11.75
N ILE A 28 -0.90 -10.33 11.92
CA ILE A 28 -0.46 -9.07 11.30
C ILE A 28 -0.28 -8.00 12.37
N LEU A 29 0.68 -7.13 12.13
CA LEU A 29 0.76 -5.85 12.83
C LEU A 29 0.00 -4.81 12.00
N VAL A 30 -0.92 -4.07 12.62
CA VAL A 30 -1.65 -2.96 11.98
C VAL A 30 -1.50 -1.68 12.79
N GLU A 31 -1.67 -0.55 12.11
CA GLU A 31 -1.67 0.77 12.75
C GLU A 31 -2.95 0.97 13.56
N SER A 32 -2.84 1.38 14.82
CA SER A 32 -4.01 1.83 15.57
C SER A 32 -4.33 3.27 15.16
N ILE A 33 -5.51 3.47 14.57
CA ILE A 33 -6.02 4.80 14.27
C ILE A 33 -6.55 5.41 15.58
N HIS A 34 -5.97 6.54 16.00
CA HIS A 34 -6.36 7.24 17.23
C HIS A 34 -7.87 7.50 17.26
N GLY A 35 -8.57 6.95 18.26
CA GLY A 35 -10.00 7.16 18.51
C GLY A 35 -10.94 6.03 18.10
N LEU A 36 -10.50 5.10 17.25
CA LEU A 36 -11.25 3.87 16.95
C LEU A 36 -10.58 2.69 17.65
N ASN A 37 -11.17 2.28 18.78
CA ASN A 37 -10.74 1.08 19.52
C ASN A 37 -10.89 -0.22 18.70
N TYR A 38 -11.62 -0.16 17.58
CA TYR A 38 -11.81 -1.27 16.65
C TYR A 38 -11.86 -0.74 15.21
N LEU A 39 -10.92 -1.17 14.37
CA LEU A 39 -11.14 -1.16 12.92
C LEU A 39 -12.22 -2.21 12.64
N PRO A 40 -13.31 -1.87 11.92
CA PRO A 40 -14.25 -2.88 11.45
C PRO A 40 -13.46 -3.95 10.70
N SER A 41 -13.56 -5.21 11.12
CA SER A 41 -12.76 -6.32 10.54
C SER A 41 -12.88 -6.45 9.03
N ASP A 42 -13.94 -5.89 8.45
CA ASP A 42 -14.21 -5.86 7.00
C ASP A 42 -13.32 -4.85 6.23
N SER A 43 -12.58 -3.99 6.94
CA SER A 43 -11.71 -2.94 6.37
C SER A 43 -10.25 -3.35 6.16
N ILE A 44 -9.86 -4.54 6.61
CA ILE A 44 -8.45 -4.98 6.54
C ILE A 44 -8.14 -5.58 5.16
N SER A 45 -7.41 -4.84 4.34
CA SER A 45 -6.81 -5.28 3.07
C SER A 45 -5.27 -5.39 3.17
N TRP A 46 -4.57 -5.79 2.11
CA TRP A 46 -3.09 -5.83 2.09
C TRP A 46 -2.43 -4.45 2.22
N MET A 47 -3.20 -3.36 2.17
CA MET A 47 -2.78 -2.00 2.57
C MET A 47 -2.54 -1.84 4.07
N SER A 48 -3.12 -2.73 4.89
CA SER A 48 -3.15 -2.56 6.36
C SER A 48 -1.92 -3.19 7.06
N PRO A 49 -1.45 -4.39 6.69
CA PRO A 49 -0.34 -5.04 7.36
C PRO A 49 0.94 -4.22 7.30
N LYS A 50 1.61 -4.15 8.45
CA LYS A 50 2.90 -3.48 8.62
C LYS A 50 4.04 -4.47 8.69
N VAL A 51 3.78 -5.60 9.34
CA VAL A 51 4.63 -6.78 9.41
C VAL A 51 3.74 -8.01 9.26
N ILE A 52 4.19 -8.98 8.48
CA ILE A 52 3.50 -10.25 8.30
C ILE A 52 4.12 -11.32 9.19
N THR A 53 3.31 -12.11 9.87
CA THR A 53 3.81 -13.22 10.68
C THR A 53 3.15 -14.53 10.24
N LYS A 54 3.95 -15.59 10.27
CA LYS A 54 3.51 -16.96 10.10
C LYS A 54 3.93 -17.80 11.28
N TYR A 55 3.00 -18.61 11.78
CA TYR A 55 3.24 -19.53 12.87
C TYR A 55 2.95 -20.96 12.41
N THR A 56 3.81 -21.91 12.75
CA THR A 56 3.55 -23.33 12.52
C THR A 56 4.16 -24.21 13.60
N GLY A 57 3.48 -25.31 13.92
CA GLY A 57 4.02 -26.37 14.79
C GLY A 57 4.92 -27.37 14.05
N GLN A 58 4.91 -27.35 12.71
CA GLN A 58 5.70 -28.25 11.89
C GLN A 58 7.18 -27.84 11.89
N THR A 59 8.09 -28.80 11.90
CA THR A 59 9.55 -28.52 11.86
C THR A 59 9.94 -27.78 10.58
N TRP A 60 10.91 -26.88 10.67
CA TRP A 60 11.40 -26.12 9.50
C TRP A 60 12.19 -27.02 8.56
N LYS A 61 11.86 -27.03 7.25
CA LYS A 61 12.81 -27.43 6.19
C LYS A 61 12.76 -26.39 5.06
N SER A 62 13.86 -26.24 4.34
CA SER A 62 14.02 -25.21 3.29
C SER A 62 13.03 -25.34 2.11
N SER A 63 12.35 -26.47 1.96
CA SER A 63 11.34 -26.70 0.90
C SER A 63 9.91 -26.33 1.32
N TYR A 64 9.72 -25.70 2.49
CA TYR A 64 8.42 -25.61 3.14
C TYR A 64 7.45 -24.63 2.48
N CYS A 65 6.18 -25.04 2.51
CA CYS A 65 5.00 -24.21 2.26
C CYS A 65 5.03 -22.89 3.07
N LEU A 66 5.63 -22.89 4.26
CA LEU A 66 5.81 -21.72 5.11
C LEU A 66 6.54 -20.57 4.40
N GLN A 67 7.72 -20.84 3.85
CA GLN A 67 8.53 -19.83 3.18
C GLN A 67 7.82 -19.33 1.92
N LYS A 68 7.26 -20.25 1.12
CA LYS A 68 6.43 -19.91 -0.04
C LYS A 68 5.26 -19.00 0.33
N THR A 69 4.59 -19.28 1.44
CA THR A 69 3.47 -18.46 1.90
C THR A 69 3.93 -17.08 2.35
N LEU A 70 5.06 -16.97 3.06
CA LEU A 70 5.62 -15.66 3.41
C LEU A 70 6.04 -14.86 2.17
N HIS A 71 6.69 -15.50 1.18
CA HIS A 71 7.01 -14.89 -0.11
C HIS A 71 5.77 -14.31 -0.79
N THR A 72 4.71 -15.11 -0.94
CA THR A 72 3.45 -14.66 -1.56
C THR A 72 2.83 -13.50 -0.78
N LYS A 73 2.84 -13.53 0.55
CA LYS A 73 2.28 -12.45 1.36
C LYS A 73 3.10 -11.17 1.30
N ALA A 74 4.43 -11.28 1.34
CA ALA A 74 5.32 -10.14 1.21
C ALA A 74 5.13 -9.47 -0.15
N TYR A 75 5.00 -10.28 -1.20
CA TYR A 75 4.65 -9.82 -2.54
C TYR A 75 3.32 -9.05 -2.56
N LEU A 76 2.25 -9.59 -1.95
CA LEU A 76 0.95 -8.89 -1.89
C LEU A 76 1.04 -7.57 -1.11
N VAL A 77 1.85 -7.51 -0.05
CA VAL A 77 2.09 -6.25 0.69
C VAL A 77 2.86 -5.24 -0.17
N LEU A 78 3.93 -5.66 -0.86
CA LEU A 78 4.71 -4.76 -1.73
C LEU A 78 3.89 -4.25 -2.92
N LEU A 79 2.96 -5.07 -3.41
CA LEU A 79 2.05 -4.70 -4.48
C LEU A 79 1.01 -3.67 -4.01
N ASP A 80 0.36 -3.90 -2.88
CA ASP A 80 -0.62 -2.94 -2.37
C ASP A 80 0.04 -1.70 -1.75
N GLN A 81 1.27 -1.79 -1.23
CA GLN A 81 2.00 -0.69 -0.58
C GLN A 81 3.27 -0.33 -1.36
N PRO A 82 3.16 0.27 -2.56
CA PRO A 82 4.31 0.58 -3.42
C PRO A 82 5.29 1.60 -2.84
N TRP A 83 4.91 2.32 -1.78
CA TRP A 83 5.80 3.23 -1.02
C TRP A 83 6.64 2.51 0.04
N ARG A 84 6.70 1.18 -0.01
CA ARG A 84 7.61 0.39 0.80
C ARG A 84 8.90 0.13 0.06
N GLN A 85 9.99 0.33 0.78
CA GLN A 85 11.32 -0.11 0.41
C GLN A 85 11.52 -1.60 0.67
N PHE A 86 10.94 -2.09 1.77
CA PHE A 86 10.96 -3.49 2.14
C PHE A 86 9.76 -3.87 3.01
N VAL A 87 9.56 -5.18 3.16
CA VAL A 87 8.59 -5.79 4.07
C VAL A 87 9.32 -6.72 5.02
N LEU A 88 9.04 -6.58 6.31
CA LEU A 88 9.48 -7.53 7.32
C LEU A 88 8.46 -8.67 7.46
N GLY A 89 8.97 -9.90 7.45
CA GLY A 89 8.21 -11.10 7.76
C GLY A 89 8.78 -11.81 8.99
N LEU A 90 7.93 -12.37 9.83
CA LEU A 90 8.34 -13.21 10.96
C LEU A 90 7.87 -14.63 10.72
N SER A 91 8.75 -15.62 10.86
CA SER A 91 8.34 -17.02 10.92
C SER A 91 8.67 -17.59 12.29
N ILE A 92 7.64 -18.10 12.97
CA ILE A 92 7.77 -18.74 14.28
C ILE A 92 7.46 -20.23 14.10
N VAL A 93 8.44 -21.07 14.42
CA VAL A 93 8.34 -22.52 14.40
C VAL A 93 8.63 -23.04 15.80
N ARG A 94 7.59 -23.50 16.51
CA ARG A 94 7.69 -23.86 17.93
C ARG A 94 8.30 -22.70 18.73
N GLN A 95 9.44 -22.89 19.40
CA GLN A 95 10.16 -21.85 20.14
C GLN A 95 11.32 -21.22 19.35
N GLN A 96 11.33 -21.37 18.03
CA GLN A 96 12.37 -20.80 17.18
C GLN A 96 11.79 -19.77 16.22
N MET A 97 12.57 -18.76 15.89
CA MET A 97 12.14 -17.62 15.08
C MET A 97 13.17 -17.26 14.02
N HIS A 98 12.68 -16.86 12.84
CA HIS A 98 13.43 -16.12 11.83
C HIS A 98 12.77 -14.77 11.56
N VAL A 99 13.62 -13.78 11.25
CA VAL A 99 13.21 -12.52 10.63
C VAL A 99 13.53 -12.63 9.14
N HIS A 100 12.54 -12.31 8.32
CA HIS A 100 12.62 -12.27 6.87
C HIS A 100 12.59 -10.81 6.45
N PHE A 101 13.50 -10.44 5.57
CA PHE A 101 13.58 -9.14 4.94
C PHE A 101 13.28 -9.34 3.46
N TYR A 102 12.23 -8.68 2.96
CA TYR A 102 11.80 -8.73 1.57
C TYR A 102 11.95 -7.36 0.95
N ASP A 103 12.77 -7.21 -0.08
CA ASP A 103 12.75 -6.04 -0.93
C ASP A 103 12.11 -6.41 -2.29
N HIS A 104 12.09 -5.47 -3.24
CA HIS A 104 11.53 -5.70 -4.57
C HIS A 104 12.37 -6.64 -5.46
N SER A 105 13.57 -6.99 -5.04
CA SER A 105 14.51 -7.82 -5.81
C SER A 105 14.70 -9.22 -5.23
N SER A 106 14.64 -9.35 -3.91
CA SER A 106 15.15 -10.51 -3.19
C SER A 106 14.55 -10.67 -1.78
N CYS A 107 14.94 -11.77 -1.14
CA CYS A 107 14.62 -12.05 0.26
C CYS A 107 15.89 -12.48 1.01
N SER A 108 16.15 -11.84 2.15
CA SER A 108 17.16 -12.24 3.12
C SER A 108 16.49 -12.79 4.38
N ILE A 109 17.06 -13.87 4.95
CA ILE A 109 16.50 -14.53 6.13
C ILE A 109 17.58 -14.57 7.21
N SER A 110 17.23 -14.10 8.42
CA SER A 110 18.14 -14.13 9.56
C SER A 110 18.52 -15.57 9.93
N PRO A 111 19.61 -15.79 10.68
CA PRO A 111 19.79 -17.05 11.39
C PRO A 111 18.61 -17.37 12.31
N LEU A 112 18.40 -18.67 12.54
CA LEU A 112 17.39 -19.15 13.46
C LEU A 112 17.84 -18.87 14.89
N PHE A 113 16.97 -18.32 15.73
CA PHE A 113 17.24 -18.22 17.17
C PHE A 113 16.09 -18.77 18.00
N ASN A 114 16.42 -19.31 19.17
CA ASN A 114 15.45 -19.84 20.12
C ASN A 114 14.96 -18.73 21.05
N ILE A 115 13.63 -18.57 21.14
CA ILE A 115 12.94 -17.54 21.91
C ILE A 115 13.18 -17.73 23.42
N ASP A 116 13.14 -18.98 23.91
CA ASP A 116 13.31 -19.28 25.34
C ASP A 116 14.74 -19.04 25.81
N SER A 117 15.71 -19.37 24.95
CA SER A 117 17.14 -19.20 25.23
C SER A 117 17.59 -17.74 25.07
N ASN A 118 16.90 -16.95 24.25
CA ASN A 118 17.20 -15.54 24.04
C ASN A 118 15.92 -14.66 23.99
N PRO A 119 15.21 -14.53 25.12
CA PRO A 119 13.98 -13.76 25.17
C PRO A 119 14.23 -12.26 24.96
N LYS A 120 15.44 -11.78 25.28
CA LYS A 120 15.86 -10.40 25.04
C LYS A 120 15.84 -10.06 23.56
N ALA A 121 16.39 -10.93 22.69
CA ALA A 121 16.35 -10.72 21.25
C ALA A 121 14.91 -10.73 20.72
N PHE A 122 14.07 -11.64 21.21
CA PHE A 122 12.65 -11.71 20.84
C PHE A 122 11.91 -10.40 21.17
N VAL A 123 12.03 -9.93 22.42
CA VAL A 123 11.42 -8.67 22.86
C VAL A 123 11.98 -7.48 22.09
N ALA A 124 13.29 -7.45 21.81
CA ALA A 124 13.91 -6.38 21.04
C ALA A 124 13.37 -6.33 19.60
N ILE A 125 13.19 -7.47 18.94
CA ILE A 125 12.61 -7.55 17.58
C ILE A 125 11.16 -7.05 17.61
N LEU A 126 10.35 -7.53 18.56
CA LEU A 126 8.97 -7.07 18.70
C LEU A 126 8.90 -5.57 19.00
N ALA A 127 9.75 -5.06 19.89
CA ALA A 127 9.80 -3.64 20.21
C ALA A 127 10.25 -2.79 19.00
N ALA A 128 11.23 -3.25 18.23
CA ALA A 128 11.65 -2.57 17.00
C ALA A 128 10.52 -2.53 15.96
N VAL A 129 9.80 -3.63 15.79
CA VAL A 129 8.67 -3.74 14.87
C VAL A 129 7.46 -2.92 15.33
N MET A 130 7.20 -2.87 16.64
CA MET A 130 6.04 -2.19 17.24
C MET A 130 6.30 -0.76 17.69
N PHE A 131 7.53 -0.27 17.77
CA PHE A 131 7.78 1.09 18.26
C PHE A 131 8.84 1.80 17.43
N GLY A 132 9.48 1.10 16.49
CA GLY A 132 10.39 1.71 15.54
C GLY A 132 9.68 2.72 14.64
N PRO A 133 10.41 3.72 14.12
CA PRO A 133 9.90 4.62 13.10
C PRO A 133 9.49 3.83 11.85
N HIS A 134 8.62 4.41 11.01
CA HIS A 134 8.14 3.78 9.77
C HIS A 134 9.28 3.28 8.86
N GLN A 135 10.41 4.00 8.85
CA GLN A 135 11.62 3.61 8.11
C GLN A 135 12.16 2.24 8.57
N CYS A 136 12.12 1.92 9.86
CA CYS A 136 12.61 0.65 10.41
C CYS A 136 11.77 -0.55 9.98
N ILE A 137 10.52 -0.32 9.58
CA ILE A 137 9.63 -1.36 9.06
C ILE A 137 9.42 -1.23 7.55
N GLY A 138 10.27 -0.44 6.87
CA GLY A 138 10.39 -0.42 5.41
C GLY A 138 9.53 0.58 4.67
N PHE A 139 9.00 1.62 5.32
CA PHE A 139 8.40 2.75 4.59
C PHE A 139 9.46 3.70 4.05
N ASP A 140 9.25 4.17 2.83
CA ASP A 140 10.07 5.22 2.25
C ASP A 140 9.78 6.58 2.92
N PRO A 141 10.76 7.23 3.57
CA PRO A 141 10.54 8.53 4.22
C PRO A 141 10.32 9.67 3.24
N THR A 142 10.71 9.50 1.98
CA THR A 142 10.49 10.49 0.92
C THR A 142 9.08 10.43 0.37
N LEU A 143 8.30 9.38 0.69
CA LEU A 143 7.00 9.13 0.08
C LEU A 143 5.91 9.05 1.13
N THR A 144 4.92 9.93 1.04
CA THR A 144 3.72 9.89 1.88
C THR A 144 2.48 9.74 1.02
N VAL A 145 1.88 8.55 0.99
CA VAL A 145 0.58 8.33 0.35
C VAL A 145 -0.51 8.47 1.39
N ARG A 146 -1.55 9.25 1.09
CA ARG A 146 -2.75 9.28 1.94
C ARG A 146 -3.39 7.90 1.84
N PRO A 147 -3.76 7.26 2.97
CA PRO A 147 -4.52 6.02 2.91
C PRO A 147 -5.72 6.25 2.00
N ILE A 148 -5.80 5.50 0.90
CA ILE A 148 -7.01 5.45 0.08
C ILE A 148 -8.01 4.78 1.01
N LEU A 149 -8.82 5.58 1.70
CA LEU A 149 -9.95 5.08 2.46
C LEU A 149 -10.72 4.18 1.49
N PRO A 150 -11.00 2.92 1.86
CA PRO A 150 -11.82 2.07 1.01
C PRO A 150 -13.09 2.85 0.66
N LEU A 151 -13.41 2.95 -0.63
CA LEU A 151 -14.49 3.81 -1.15
C LEU A 151 -15.83 3.58 -0.42
N TRP A 152 -16.01 2.38 0.15
CA TRP A 152 -17.20 1.98 0.91
C TRP A 152 -17.31 2.58 2.32
N THR A 153 -16.26 3.19 2.88
CA THR A 153 -16.38 3.92 4.16
C THR A 153 -17.08 5.27 3.97
N ILE A 154 -17.05 5.84 2.77
CA ILE A 154 -17.70 7.12 2.46
C ILE A 154 -19.23 6.96 2.32
N THR A 155 -19.72 5.74 2.08
CA THR A 155 -21.17 5.45 1.96
C THR A 155 -21.86 5.13 3.28
N GLN A 156 -21.18 5.13 4.43
CA GLN A 156 -21.81 5.00 5.74
C GLN A 156 -21.64 6.27 6.59
N ASN A 157 -22.57 7.21 6.40
CA ASN A 157 -23.08 8.17 7.39
C ASN A 157 -22.23 8.40 8.64
N VAL A 158 -21.22 9.26 8.56
CA VAL A 158 -20.87 10.18 9.66
C VAL A 158 -20.44 11.51 9.05
N LEU A 159 -21.41 12.37 8.74
CA LEU A 159 -21.12 13.81 8.76
C LEU A 159 -20.78 14.17 10.20
N PRO A 160 -19.61 14.76 10.52
CA PRO A 160 -19.46 15.42 11.81
C PRO A 160 -20.50 16.53 11.84
N ALA A 161 -21.34 16.54 12.88
CA ALA A 161 -22.35 17.56 13.09
C ALA A 161 -21.68 18.94 13.11
N PHE A 162 -21.75 19.66 11.99
CA PHE A 162 -21.64 21.11 12.02
C PHE A 162 -22.83 21.60 12.82
N ILE A 163 -22.55 22.21 13.96
CA ILE A 163 -23.53 22.93 14.77
C ILE A 163 -24.05 24.07 13.88
N LEU A 164 -25.21 23.85 13.24
CA LEU A 164 -26.00 24.94 12.67
C LEU A 164 -26.68 25.66 13.85
N PRO A 165 -26.65 27.01 13.89
CA PRO A 165 -27.39 27.78 14.90
C PRO A 165 -28.91 27.51 14.76
N PRO A 166 -29.67 27.59 15.86
CA PRO A 166 -31.09 27.27 15.85
C PRO A 166 -31.86 28.30 15.01
N GLY A 167 -32.47 27.87 13.90
CA GLY A 167 -33.32 28.76 13.10
C GLY A 167 -33.60 28.38 11.64
N MET A 168 -33.14 27.25 11.11
CA MET A 168 -33.47 26.84 9.72
C MET A 168 -34.03 25.42 9.65
N ASN A 169 -35.32 25.33 9.31
CA ASN A 169 -36.04 24.09 9.03
C ASN A 169 -35.66 23.56 7.64
N ALA A 170 -35.16 22.33 7.55
CA ALA A 170 -35.04 21.60 6.29
C ALA A 170 -36.23 20.63 6.16
N ASN A 171 -37.27 21.06 5.44
CA ASN A 171 -38.28 20.15 4.91
C ASN A 171 -37.77 19.57 3.60
N ILE A 172 -37.30 18.32 3.58
CA ILE A 172 -37.22 17.52 2.35
C ILE A 172 -37.84 16.15 2.64
N LEU A 173 -39.04 15.99 2.07
CA LEU A 173 -39.89 14.81 2.10
C LEU A 173 -39.31 13.74 1.17
N PHE A 174 -39.13 12.52 1.69
CA PHE A 174 -38.85 11.33 0.89
C PHE A 174 -40.09 10.95 0.07
N THR A 175 -39.96 10.89 -1.26
CA THR A 175 -40.92 10.17 -2.12
C THR A 175 -40.19 9.08 -2.90
N SER A 176 -40.67 7.85 -2.72
CA SER A 176 -40.21 6.63 -3.39
C SER A 176 -40.61 6.62 -4.88
N PRO A 177 -39.87 5.93 -5.77
CA PRO A 177 -40.16 5.94 -7.20
C PRO A 177 -41.18 4.87 -7.61
N THR A 178 -42.05 5.22 -8.56
CA THR A 178 -42.95 4.31 -9.30
C THR A 178 -42.43 4.17 -10.75
N PRO A 179 -42.56 2.99 -11.41
CA PRO A 179 -41.85 2.72 -12.67
C PRO A 179 -42.66 3.05 -13.94
N ASN A 180 -41.89 3.16 -15.04
CA ASN A 180 -42.23 3.16 -16.47
C ASN A 180 -42.43 4.52 -17.16
N GLN A 181 -41.52 4.86 -18.10
CA GLN A 181 -41.84 4.95 -19.53
C GLN A 181 -40.59 5.13 -20.41
N LEU A 182 -40.75 4.66 -21.66
CA LEU A 182 -39.78 4.36 -22.71
C LEU A 182 -39.73 5.52 -23.74
N ALA A 183 -38.55 6.07 -24.07
CA ALA A 183 -38.36 6.89 -25.27
C ALA A 183 -36.88 7.00 -25.72
N GLY A 184 -36.60 6.55 -26.95
CA GLY A 184 -35.73 7.16 -27.99
C GLY A 184 -34.23 7.43 -27.78
N PRO A 185 -33.33 7.09 -28.74
CA PRO A 185 -31.90 7.36 -28.65
C PRO A 185 -31.51 8.73 -29.24
N THR A 186 -30.58 9.44 -28.61
CA THR A 186 -29.88 10.62 -29.18
C THR A 186 -28.45 10.66 -28.62
N PRO A 187 -27.44 11.11 -29.40
CA PRO A 187 -26.09 10.54 -29.36
C PRO A 187 -25.11 11.28 -28.44
N ASN A 188 -24.14 10.49 -27.95
CA ASN A 188 -22.78 10.83 -27.55
C ASN A 188 -22.55 12.20 -26.89
N GLN A 189 -22.74 12.24 -25.56
CA GLN A 189 -21.90 13.09 -24.71
C GLN A 189 -20.67 12.30 -24.31
N THR A 190 -19.52 12.70 -24.85
CA THR A 190 -18.20 12.29 -24.41
C THR A 190 -18.04 12.82 -22.98
N SER A 191 -18.24 11.95 -21.99
CA SER A 191 -17.96 12.25 -20.59
C SER A 191 -16.45 12.41 -20.42
N THR A 192 -16.01 13.66 -20.34
CA THR A 192 -14.76 13.99 -19.64
C THR A 192 -14.91 13.52 -18.19
N PRO A 193 -13.98 12.72 -17.64
CA PRO A 193 -14.03 12.38 -16.23
C PRO A 193 -13.60 13.62 -15.45
N ASN A 194 -14.58 14.40 -15.01
CA ASN A 194 -14.44 15.33 -13.90
C ASN A 194 -14.00 14.52 -12.68
N ASN A 195 -12.70 14.43 -12.43
CA ASN A 195 -12.17 13.85 -11.21
C ASN A 195 -11.58 14.97 -10.35
N PRO A 196 -12.36 15.62 -9.45
CA PRO A 196 -11.86 16.60 -8.51
C PRO A 196 -11.23 15.93 -7.28
N ALA A 197 -10.64 14.74 -7.43
CA ALA A 197 -9.90 14.11 -6.35
C ALA A 197 -8.54 14.83 -6.22
N GLY A 198 -8.31 15.45 -5.06
CA GLY A 198 -7.02 16.03 -4.72
C GLY A 198 -5.88 14.99 -4.77
N PRO A 199 -4.63 15.40 -4.54
CA PRO A 199 -3.50 14.50 -4.65
C PRO A 199 -3.64 13.29 -3.72
N VAL A 200 -3.35 12.10 -4.26
CA VAL A 200 -3.35 10.82 -3.52
C VAL A 200 -2.17 10.72 -2.57
N GLY A 201 -1.13 11.53 -2.76
CA GLY A 201 0.04 11.57 -1.89
C GLY A 201 1.02 12.67 -2.26
N VAL A 202 2.20 12.62 -1.64
CA VAL A 202 3.35 13.46 -1.96
C VAL A 202 4.60 12.59 -2.05
N ILE A 203 5.53 12.98 -2.93
CA ILE A 203 6.89 12.45 -2.94
C ILE A 203 7.87 13.62 -2.82
N GLN A 204 8.96 13.40 -2.11
CA GLN A 204 10.09 14.29 -2.02
C GLN A 204 11.23 13.71 -2.87
N VAL A 205 11.72 14.48 -3.83
CA VAL A 205 12.90 14.12 -4.63
C VAL A 205 13.89 15.25 -4.48
N HIS A 206 15.03 14.97 -3.84
CA HIS A 206 15.98 15.99 -3.36
C HIS A 206 15.26 17.03 -2.46
N ASP A 207 15.39 18.31 -2.78
CA ASP A 207 14.77 19.43 -2.05
C ASP A 207 13.39 19.83 -2.61
N MET A 208 12.83 19.02 -3.51
CA MET A 208 11.58 19.30 -4.20
C MET A 208 10.46 18.36 -3.74
N VAL A 209 9.27 18.92 -3.52
CA VAL A 209 8.06 18.17 -3.19
C VAL A 209 7.12 18.15 -4.39
N TYR A 210 6.65 16.97 -4.75
CA TYR A 210 5.70 16.72 -5.82
C TYR A 210 4.42 16.14 -5.27
N GLU A 211 3.29 16.68 -5.71
CA GLU A 211 1.97 16.12 -5.43
C GLU A 211 1.73 14.91 -6.34
N ILE A 212 1.44 13.74 -5.77
CA ILE A 212 1.09 12.54 -6.53
C ILE A 212 -0.38 12.65 -6.89
N MET A 213 -0.67 12.74 -8.19
CA MET A 213 -2.04 12.79 -8.69
C MET A 213 -2.58 11.37 -8.89
N GLU A 214 -1.76 10.48 -9.44
CA GLU A 214 -2.15 9.10 -9.77
C GLU A 214 -0.92 8.18 -9.84
N ILE A 215 -1.12 6.88 -9.59
CA ILE A 215 -0.16 5.82 -9.89
C ILE A 215 -0.51 5.25 -11.26
N LEU A 216 0.31 5.54 -12.27
CA LEU A 216 0.06 5.15 -13.66
C LEU A 216 0.44 3.70 -13.95
N PHE A 217 1.46 3.21 -13.26
CA PHE A 217 1.96 1.86 -13.45
C PHE A 217 2.60 1.33 -12.17
N LEU A 218 2.36 0.06 -11.91
CA LEU A 218 3.03 -0.70 -10.87
C LEU A 218 3.44 -2.05 -11.45
N SER A 219 4.71 -2.41 -11.34
CA SER A 219 5.16 -3.72 -11.78
C SER A 219 4.59 -4.82 -10.89
N GLY A 220 3.66 -5.61 -11.43
CA GLY A 220 3.06 -6.74 -10.71
C GLY A 220 3.96 -7.98 -10.61
N ARG A 221 5.28 -7.92 -10.82
CA ARG A 221 6.16 -9.10 -10.75
C ARG A 221 7.07 -9.03 -9.54
N PHE A 222 7.10 -10.10 -8.74
CA PHE A 222 8.02 -10.28 -7.60
C PHE A 222 9.49 -10.40 -8.02
N LEU A 223 9.73 -10.81 -9.27
CA LEU A 223 11.05 -10.94 -9.87
C LEU A 223 11.13 -9.97 -11.04
N GLY A 224 11.77 -8.83 -10.79
CA GLY A 224 11.82 -7.66 -11.67
C GLY A 224 12.02 -6.42 -10.80
N GLN A 225 12.67 -5.39 -11.32
CA GLN A 225 13.24 -4.27 -10.55
C GLN A 225 12.19 -3.27 -10.00
N GLY A 226 11.10 -3.75 -9.40
CA GLY A 226 10.05 -2.99 -8.71
C GLY A 226 9.85 -1.59 -9.28
N THR A 227 9.13 -1.45 -10.40
CA THR A 227 8.96 -0.15 -11.03
C THR A 227 7.58 0.41 -10.71
N VAL A 228 7.57 1.62 -10.16
CA VAL A 228 6.35 2.41 -9.93
C VAL A 228 6.45 3.69 -10.75
N VAL A 229 5.42 3.96 -11.54
CA VAL A 229 5.33 5.20 -12.32
C VAL A 229 4.20 6.04 -11.77
N TYR A 230 4.52 7.27 -11.44
CA TYR A 230 3.60 8.22 -10.84
C TYR A 230 3.34 9.39 -11.78
N CYS A 231 2.08 9.79 -11.89
CA CYS A 231 1.69 11.08 -12.43
C CYS A 231 1.74 12.11 -11.28
N LYS A 232 2.51 13.18 -11.47
CA LYS A 232 2.85 14.12 -10.40
C LYS A 232 2.59 15.56 -10.84
N ARG A 233 2.36 16.45 -9.88
CA ARG A 233 2.25 17.90 -10.09
C ARG A 233 3.26 18.67 -9.24
N HIS A 234 3.97 19.61 -9.86
CA HIS A 234 4.86 20.55 -9.18
C HIS A 234 4.79 21.92 -9.84
N LYS A 235 4.52 22.98 -9.06
CA LYS A 235 4.38 24.37 -9.57
C LYS A 235 3.44 24.51 -10.77
N GLY A 236 2.33 23.76 -10.78
CA GLY A 236 1.34 23.76 -11.85
C GLY A 236 1.68 22.90 -13.07
N TRP A 237 2.89 22.35 -13.15
CA TRP A 237 3.33 21.47 -14.23
C TRP A 237 3.14 19.99 -13.87
N MET A 238 2.83 19.19 -14.87
CA MET A 238 2.66 17.74 -14.75
C MET A 238 3.96 17.03 -15.11
N TYR A 239 4.35 16.05 -14.30
CA TYR A 239 5.57 15.26 -14.44
C TYR A 239 5.27 13.78 -14.32
N ILE A 240 6.12 12.97 -14.93
CA ILE A 240 6.17 11.53 -14.70
C ILE A 240 7.42 11.24 -13.89
N ILE A 241 7.24 10.67 -12.70
CA ILE A 241 8.36 10.13 -11.91
C ILE A 241 8.29 8.61 -12.02
N LYS A 242 9.35 8.03 -12.56
CA LYS A 242 9.57 6.59 -12.60
C LYS A 242 10.52 6.22 -11.46
N ASP A 243 9.94 5.69 -10.39
CA ASP A 243 10.70 5.08 -9.32
C ASP A 243 11.03 3.65 -9.70
N HIS A 244 12.30 3.28 -9.62
CA HIS A 244 12.80 1.97 -10.02
C HIS A 244 13.92 1.52 -9.09
N TRP A 245 13.81 0.27 -8.66
CA TRP A 245 14.71 -0.33 -7.68
C TRP A 245 15.82 -1.09 -8.42
N VAL A 246 16.73 -0.34 -9.06
CA VAL A 246 17.79 -0.88 -9.93
C VAL A 246 19.17 -0.57 -9.34
N GLU A 247 20.09 -1.53 -9.37
CA GLU A 247 21.49 -1.33 -8.94
C GLU A 247 22.23 -0.26 -9.78
N ASN A 248 21.79 -0.03 -11.01
CA ASN A 248 22.42 0.90 -11.95
C ASN A 248 21.43 1.83 -12.68
N PRO A 249 20.89 2.85 -12.01
CA PRO A 249 19.97 3.83 -12.61
C PRO A 249 20.64 4.74 -13.66
N SER A 250 21.97 4.70 -13.78
CA SER A 250 22.73 5.61 -14.64
C SER A 250 22.53 5.31 -16.13
N GLN A 251 22.28 4.05 -16.51
CA GLN A 251 22.15 3.68 -17.92
C GLN A 251 20.93 4.32 -18.58
N GLU A 252 19.75 4.20 -17.97
CA GLU A 252 18.52 4.83 -18.48
C GLU A 252 18.67 6.35 -18.53
N ARG A 253 19.23 6.94 -17.46
CA ARG A 253 19.47 8.38 -17.38
C ARG A 253 20.41 8.87 -18.49
N ASN A 254 21.50 8.15 -18.74
CA ASN A 254 22.48 8.50 -19.76
C ASN A 254 21.90 8.39 -21.18
N MET A 255 21.12 7.34 -21.43
CA MET A 255 20.41 7.19 -22.71
C MET A 255 19.42 8.33 -22.94
N MET A 256 18.63 8.70 -21.92
CA MET A 256 17.68 9.81 -22.03
C MET A 256 18.36 11.17 -22.23
N LYS A 257 19.54 11.37 -21.64
CA LYS A 257 20.37 12.56 -21.92
C LYS A 257 20.86 12.59 -23.37
N PHE A 258 21.23 11.43 -23.91
CA PHE A 258 21.68 11.30 -25.30
C PHE A 258 20.56 11.55 -26.33
N LEU A 259 19.34 11.10 -26.04
CA LEU A 259 18.19 11.26 -26.94
C LEU A 259 17.47 12.62 -26.80
N LYS A 260 17.97 13.52 -25.96
CA LYS A 260 17.33 14.81 -25.68
C LYS A 260 17.22 15.65 -26.96
N GLY A 261 16.00 16.11 -27.27
CA GLY A 261 15.71 16.95 -28.45
C GLY A 261 15.29 16.18 -29.69
N MET A 262 15.29 14.84 -29.66
CA MET A 262 14.73 14.04 -30.75
C MET A 262 13.18 14.14 -30.76
N PRO A 263 12.54 14.44 -31.90
CA PRO A 263 11.09 14.46 -32.01
C PRO A 263 10.47 13.12 -31.60
N GLY A 264 9.46 13.16 -30.73
CA GLY A 264 8.79 11.96 -30.21
C GLY A 264 9.48 11.28 -29.03
N VAL A 265 10.65 11.75 -28.59
CA VAL A 265 11.31 11.24 -27.37
C VAL A 265 10.97 12.11 -26.16
N LEU A 266 10.66 11.48 -25.04
CA LEU A 266 10.40 12.17 -23.77
C LEU A 266 11.65 12.93 -23.30
N SER A 267 11.45 14.13 -22.75
CA SER A 267 12.55 14.90 -22.16
C SER A 267 12.73 14.51 -20.70
N LEU A 268 13.94 14.08 -20.34
CA LEU A 268 14.33 13.91 -18.94
C LEU A 268 14.50 15.29 -18.28
N ILE A 269 13.82 15.47 -17.15
CA ILE A 269 13.96 16.65 -16.29
C ILE A 269 14.71 16.19 -15.03
N ASP A 270 15.93 16.68 -14.85
CA ASP A 270 16.79 16.43 -13.67
C ASP A 270 16.84 17.77 -12.92
N HIS A 271 16.23 17.81 -11.73
CA HIS A 271 16.16 18.99 -10.87
C HIS A 271 17.18 18.90 -9.74
#